data_AF-A0A6P6T1C8-F1
#
_entry.id   AF-A0A6P6T1C8-F1
#
_cell.length_a   1.000
_cell.length_b   1.000
_cell.length_c   1.000
_cell.angle_alpha   90.00
_cell.angle_beta   90.00
_cell.angle_gamma   90.00
#
_symmetry.space_group_name_H-M   'P 1'
#
loop_
_entity.id
_entity.type
_entity.pdbx_description
1 polymer ?
#
loop_
_entity_poly.entity_id
_entity_poly.type
_entity_poly.pdbx_seq_one_letter_code
_entity_poly.pdbx_strand_id
1 'polypeptide(L)'
;MLTGIKISRNGPVISHLFFADDSLIFCKANSKEASEITRIFQIYELASGQKINIEKSVVLFSRNTSQENKQEVFQTLGNIQHVSQAKYLGLPMVIGRSKNSTFRFLKEKMIGKLQGWKGKMLSNAGKEVLLKSVALALPSYTMSVFKLLDGLCKALSSMMARFWWGNDPGEKKMY
;
A
#
# COMPACT_ATOMS: atom_id res chain seq x y z
N MET A 1 7.61 2.32 -27.23
CA MET A 1 7.89 1.15 -26.37
C MET A 1 8.48 1.63 -25.04
N LEU A 2 8.00 1.09 -23.91
CA LEU A 2 8.49 1.45 -22.57
C LEU A 2 9.81 0.75 -22.25
N THR A 3 10.75 1.46 -21.63
CA THR A 3 12.04 0.85 -21.27
C THR A 3 11.91 -0.11 -20.09
N GLY A 4 10.97 0.13 -19.16
CA GLY A 4 10.83 -0.64 -17.93
C GLY A 4 12.03 -0.53 -16.97
N ILE A 5 12.05 -1.41 -15.98
CA ILE A 5 13.12 -1.52 -14.98
C ILE A 5 13.69 -2.94 -14.93
N LYS A 6 14.96 -3.06 -14.52
CA LYS A 6 15.60 -4.35 -14.20
C LYS A 6 15.94 -4.37 -12.72
N ILE A 7 15.57 -5.45 -12.04
CA ILE A 7 15.87 -5.63 -10.60
C ILE A 7 17.29 -6.18 -10.40
N SER A 8 17.80 -6.96 -11.36
CA SER A 8 19.16 -7.51 -11.36
C SER A 8 19.79 -7.38 -12.74
N ARG A 9 21.13 -7.43 -12.83
CA ARG A 9 21.87 -7.24 -14.10
C ARG A 9 21.39 -8.17 -15.22
N ASN A 10 21.12 -9.43 -14.87
CA ASN A 10 20.65 -10.48 -15.78
C ASN A 10 19.16 -10.78 -15.63
N GLY A 11 18.42 -9.94 -14.89
CA GLY A 11 16.99 -10.11 -14.66
C GLY A 11 16.15 -9.65 -15.86
N PRO A 12 14.89 -10.11 -15.95
CA PRO A 12 13.96 -9.64 -16.96
C PRO A 12 13.68 -8.14 -16.77
N VAL A 13 13.32 -7.49 -17.88
CA VAL A 13 12.80 -6.12 -17.85
C VAL A 13 11.33 -6.17 -17.48
N ILE A 14 10.96 -5.42 -16.45
CA ILE A 14 9.58 -5.29 -15.98
C ILE A 14 9.09 -3.89 -16.35
N SER A 15 8.10 -3.79 -17.23
CA SER A 15 7.45 -2.52 -17.59
C SER A 15 6.13 -2.31 -16.87
N HIS A 16 5.51 -3.36 -16.35
CA HIS A 16 4.23 -3.26 -15.64
C HIS A 16 4.00 -4.44 -14.69
N LEU A 17 3.14 -4.23 -13.70
CA LEU A 17 2.55 -5.23 -12.83
C LEU A 17 1.06 -4.94 -12.73
N PHE A 18 0.23 -5.91 -13.05
CA PHE A 18 -1.23 -5.77 -13.02
C PHE A 18 -1.81 -6.74 -11.99
N PHE A 19 -2.78 -6.27 -11.23
CA PHE A 19 -3.54 -7.09 -10.30
C PHE A 19 -4.98 -6.57 -10.21
N ALA A 20 -5.94 -7.35 -10.70
CA ALA A 20 -7.34 -6.92 -10.84
C ALA A 20 -7.42 -5.55 -11.55
N ASP A 21 -7.95 -4.53 -10.89
CA ASP A 21 -8.08 -3.15 -11.35
C ASP A 21 -6.85 -2.27 -11.04
N ASP A 22 -5.93 -2.73 -10.18
CA ASP A 22 -4.72 -2.01 -9.83
C ASP A 22 -3.60 -2.28 -10.86
N SER A 23 -3.10 -1.21 -11.48
CA SER A 23 -2.01 -1.27 -12.45
C SER A 23 -0.82 -0.42 -12.01
N LEU A 24 0.36 -1.03 -12.02
CA LEU A 24 1.63 -0.35 -11.78
C LEU A 24 2.48 -0.38 -13.05
N ILE A 25 2.89 0.79 -13.54
CA ILE A 25 3.66 0.92 -14.78
C ILE A 25 5.03 1.53 -14.47
N PHE A 26 6.08 0.98 -15.07
CA PHE A 26 7.45 1.43 -14.95
C PHE A 26 7.97 1.94 -16.29
N CYS A 27 8.45 3.18 -16.29
CA CYS A 27 9.01 3.83 -17.46
C CYS A 27 10.09 4.83 -17.05
N LYS A 28 10.87 5.32 -18.01
CA LYS A 28 11.73 6.48 -17.79
C LYS A 28 10.88 7.75 -17.70
N ALA A 29 11.32 8.69 -16.87
CA ALA A 29 10.71 10.01 -16.76
C ALA A 29 11.20 10.93 -17.88
N ASN A 30 10.63 10.78 -19.07
CA ASN A 30 10.84 11.64 -20.24
C ASN A 30 9.57 11.72 -21.11
N SER A 31 9.47 12.75 -21.94
CA SER A 31 8.39 12.98 -22.91
C SER A 31 8.01 11.75 -23.72
N LYS A 32 9.03 11.04 -24.23
CA LYS A 32 8.84 9.95 -25.18
C LYS A 32 8.08 8.80 -24.53
N GLU A 33 8.51 8.34 -23.36
CA GLU A 33 7.84 7.25 -22.66
C GLU A 33 6.51 7.68 -22.05
N ALA A 34 6.36 8.94 -21.62
CA ALA A 34 5.06 9.47 -21.20
C ALA A 34 4.04 9.45 -22.36
N SER A 35 4.45 9.86 -23.55
CA SER A 35 3.60 9.83 -24.76
C SER A 35 3.21 8.39 -25.13
N GLU A 36 4.13 7.44 -24.97
CA GLU A 36 3.83 6.02 -25.17
C GLU A 36 2.81 5.49 -24.16
N ILE A 37 2.88 5.92 -22.89
CA ILE A 37 1.86 5.57 -21.90
C ILE A 37 0.50 6.14 -22.30
N THR A 38 0.44 7.42 -22.68
CA THR A 38 -0.81 8.06 -23.14
C THR A 38 -1.39 7.33 -24.34
N ARG A 39 -0.54 6.91 -25.29
CA ARG A 39 -0.96 6.09 -26.44
C ARG A 39 -1.51 4.72 -26.01
N ILE A 40 -0.85 4.04 -25.06
CA ILE A 40 -1.32 2.76 -24.51
C ILE A 40 -2.69 2.93 -23.85
N PHE A 41 -2.88 3.99 -23.06
CA PHE A 41 -4.17 4.29 -22.46
C PHE A 41 -5.23 4.51 -23.52
N GLN A 42 -4.99 5.34 -24.54
CA GLN A 42 -5.95 5.55 -25.63
C GLN A 42 -6.33 4.26 -26.35
N ILE A 43 -5.37 3.38 -26.64
CA ILE A 43 -5.65 2.08 -27.26
C ILE A 43 -6.53 1.23 -26.34
N TYR A 44 -6.21 1.20 -25.04
CA TYR A 44 -7.01 0.48 -24.06
C TYR A 44 -8.44 1.03 -23.98
N GLU A 45 -8.60 2.35 -23.96
CA GLU A 45 -9.92 2.98 -23.88
C GLU A 45 -10.77 2.67 -25.11
N LEU A 46 -10.17 2.72 -26.31
CA LEU A 46 -10.85 2.38 -27.57
C LEU A 46 -11.21 0.90 -27.65
N ALA A 47 -10.33 0.00 -27.20
CA ALA A 47 -10.55 -1.44 -27.30
C ALA A 47 -11.51 -1.98 -26.22
N SER A 48 -11.48 -1.43 -25.01
CA SER A 48 -12.28 -1.91 -23.87
C SER A 48 -13.56 -1.12 -23.63
N GLY A 49 -13.65 0.13 -24.14
CA GLY A 49 -14.71 1.08 -23.80
C GLY A 49 -14.60 1.65 -22.38
N GLN A 50 -13.55 1.31 -21.63
CA GLN A 50 -13.29 1.82 -20.28
C GLN A 50 -12.41 3.07 -20.31
N LYS A 51 -12.43 3.89 -19.27
CA LYS A 51 -11.54 5.05 -19.13
C LYS A 51 -10.61 4.90 -17.94
N ILE A 52 -9.40 5.44 -18.06
CA ILE A 52 -8.46 5.50 -16.94
C ILE A 52 -8.95 6.50 -15.90
N ASN A 53 -8.99 6.09 -14.63
CA ASN A 53 -9.32 7.00 -13.54
C ASN A 53 -8.09 7.83 -13.14
N ILE A 54 -7.95 9.00 -13.75
CA ILE A 54 -6.84 9.94 -13.50
C ILE A 54 -6.79 10.42 -12.04
N GLU A 55 -7.95 10.58 -11.38
CA GLU A 55 -8.03 11.05 -9.99
C GLU A 55 -7.48 10.04 -8.98
N LYS A 56 -7.65 8.74 -9.26
CA LYS A 56 -7.07 7.66 -8.46
C LYS A 56 -5.64 7.30 -8.87
N SER A 57 -5.25 7.69 -10.08
CA SER A 57 -3.92 7.42 -10.60
C SER A 57 -2.90 8.37 -9.96
N VAL A 58 -1.71 7.86 -9.71
CA VAL A 58 -0.62 8.64 -9.12
C VAL A 58 0.69 8.34 -9.81
N VAL A 59 1.57 9.34 -9.87
CA VAL A 59 2.93 9.18 -10.40
C VAL A 59 3.97 9.38 -9.29
N LEU A 60 4.98 8.51 -9.31
CA LEU A 60 6.14 8.55 -8.44
C LEU A 60 7.39 8.77 -9.29
N PHE A 61 8.18 9.79 -8.94
CA PHE A 61 9.46 10.04 -9.60
C PHE A 61 10.64 9.56 -8.75
N SER A 62 11.68 9.10 -9.45
CA SER A 62 12.97 8.87 -8.79
C SER A 62 13.53 10.20 -8.25
N ARG A 63 14.31 10.13 -7.17
CA ARG A 63 14.94 11.32 -6.54
C ARG A 63 15.79 12.13 -7.51
N ASN A 64 16.34 11.49 -8.54
CA ASN A 64 17.28 12.07 -9.47
C ASN A 64 16.59 12.64 -10.73
N THR A 65 15.25 12.70 -10.74
CA THR A 65 14.50 13.26 -11.87
C THR A 65 14.50 14.78 -11.79
N SER A 66 14.93 15.47 -12.85
CA SER A 66 14.91 16.93 -12.95
C SER A 66 13.48 17.47 -12.88
N GLN A 67 13.33 18.73 -12.45
CA GLN A 67 12.01 19.35 -12.34
C GLN A 67 11.36 19.55 -13.72
N GLU A 68 12.17 19.86 -14.73
CA GLU A 68 11.76 19.98 -16.14
C GLU A 68 11.13 18.68 -16.65
N ASN A 69 11.83 17.53 -16.48
CA ASN A 69 11.31 16.23 -16.91
C ASN A 69 10.04 15.84 -16.17
N LYS A 70 9.91 16.19 -14.88
CA LYS A 70 8.68 15.95 -14.13
C LYS A 70 7.52 16.73 -14.73
N GLN A 71 7.70 18.03 -14.97
CA GLN A 71 6.67 18.88 -15.56
C GLN A 71 6.24 18.39 -16.93
N GLU A 72 7.20 18.01 -17.77
CA GLU A 72 6.91 17.46 -19.09
C GLU A 72 6.05 16.18 -18.98
N VAL A 73 6.47 15.22 -18.14
CA VAL A 73 5.72 13.97 -17.92
C VAL A 73 4.32 14.26 -17.36
N PHE A 74 4.15 15.23 -16.46
CA PHE A 74 2.83 15.61 -15.94
C PHE A 74 1.89 16.10 -17.04
N GLN A 75 2.38 17.01 -17.89
CA GLN A 75 1.59 17.58 -18.97
C GLN A 75 1.17 16.49 -19.96
N THR A 76 2.08 15.59 -20.31
CA THR A 76 1.79 14.49 -21.24
C THR A 76 0.80 13.47 -20.68
N LEU A 77 0.84 13.21 -19.37
CA LEU A 77 -0.03 12.23 -18.70
C LEU A 77 -1.38 12.81 -18.23
N GLY A 78 -1.72 14.05 -18.61
CA GLY A 78 -3.02 14.65 -18.27
C GLY A 78 -3.12 15.09 -16.81
N ASN A 79 -2.03 15.60 -16.23
CA ASN A 79 -1.96 16.16 -14.88
C ASN A 79 -2.28 15.16 -13.75
N ILE A 80 -1.90 13.89 -13.93
CA ILE A 80 -1.93 12.88 -12.85
C ILE A 80 -1.24 13.42 -11.58
N GLN A 81 -1.81 13.12 -10.42
CA GLN A 81 -1.30 13.61 -9.15
C GLN A 81 0.11 13.08 -8.84
N HIS A 82 1.00 14.00 -8.50
CA HIS A 82 2.29 13.65 -7.88
C HIS A 82 2.10 13.29 -6.42
N VAL A 83 2.68 12.18 -5.99
CA VAL A 83 2.76 11.84 -4.57
C VAL A 83 4.19 11.52 -4.18
N SER A 84 4.55 11.77 -2.93
CA SER A 84 5.85 11.36 -2.37
C SER A 84 5.80 9.93 -1.79
N GLN A 85 4.60 9.42 -1.56
CA GLN A 85 4.29 8.09 -1.04
C GLN A 85 3.06 7.57 -1.78
N ALA A 86 3.18 6.41 -2.42
CA ALA A 86 2.04 5.69 -2.98
C ALA A 86 1.92 4.31 -2.31
N LYS A 87 0.74 3.71 -2.44
CA LYS A 87 0.48 2.33 -2.03
C LYS A 87 0.11 1.50 -3.25
N TYR A 88 0.57 0.27 -3.27
CA TYR A 88 0.16 -0.75 -4.23
C TYR A 88 -0.26 -1.98 -3.43
N LEU A 89 -1.46 -2.50 -3.69
CA LEU A 89 -2.06 -3.60 -2.90
C LEU A 89 -2.11 -3.30 -1.38
N GLY A 90 -2.34 -2.03 -1.04
CA GLY A 90 -2.40 -1.57 0.36
C GLY A 90 -1.05 -1.50 1.09
N LEU A 91 0.06 -1.78 0.41
CA LEU A 91 1.42 -1.73 0.92
C LEU A 91 2.18 -0.50 0.40
N PRO A 92 3.05 0.11 1.23
CA PRO A 92 3.82 1.29 0.80
C PRO A 92 4.83 0.91 -0.29
N MET A 93 4.83 1.66 -1.39
CA MET A 93 5.78 1.44 -2.49
C MET A 93 7.16 2.04 -2.23
N VAL A 94 7.23 3.09 -1.41
CA VAL A 94 8.48 3.81 -1.13
C VAL A 94 8.78 3.71 0.36
N ILE A 95 9.83 2.96 0.71
CA ILE A 95 10.31 2.89 2.09
C ILE A 95 11.28 4.05 2.33
N GLY A 96 10.83 5.03 3.12
CA GLY A 96 11.65 6.17 3.52
C GLY A 96 12.66 5.85 4.61
N ARG A 97 13.45 6.85 5.03
CA ARG A 97 14.39 6.71 6.16
C ARG A 97 13.69 6.37 7.48
N SER A 98 12.49 6.92 7.69
CA SER A 98 11.68 6.64 8.87
C SER A 98 10.77 5.43 8.64
N LYS A 99 11.32 4.23 8.85
CA LYS A 99 10.56 2.96 8.79
C LYS A 99 9.35 2.96 9.74
N ASN A 100 9.49 3.59 10.91
CA ASN A 100 8.39 3.76 11.86
C ASN A 100 7.21 4.56 11.27
N SER A 101 7.50 5.61 10.50
CA SER A 101 6.46 6.38 9.81
C SER A 101 5.83 5.57 8.68
N THR A 102 6.66 4.88 7.88
CA THR A 102 6.20 4.06 6.75
C THR A 102 5.21 2.97 7.17
N PHE A 103 5.41 2.34 8.33
CA PHE A 103 4.52 1.27 8.82
C PHE A 103 3.48 1.73 9.84
N ARG A 104 3.31 3.05 10.04
CA ARG A 104 2.30 3.60 10.97
C ARG A 104 0.88 3.16 10.61
N PHE A 105 0.59 3.04 9.31
CA PHE A 105 -0.73 2.58 8.82
C PHE A 105 -1.14 1.22 9.39
N LEU A 106 -0.16 0.34 9.69
CA LEU A 106 -0.43 -0.98 10.23
C LEU A 106 -0.95 -0.87 11.68
N LYS A 107 -0.35 0.01 12.47
CA LYS A 107 -0.79 0.34 13.83
C LYS A 107 -2.19 0.96 13.81
N GLU A 108 -2.44 1.90 12.92
CA GLU A 108 -3.75 2.57 12.78
C GLU A 108 -4.85 1.58 12.38
N LYS A 109 -4.60 0.71 11.39
CA LYS A 109 -5.54 -0.35 11.00
C LYS A 109 -5.84 -1.31 12.16
N MET A 110 -4.80 -1.71 12.92
CA MET A 110 -4.97 -2.56 14.09
C MET A 110 -5.85 -1.88 15.15
N ILE A 111 -5.58 -0.61 15.48
CA ILE A 111 -6.38 0.16 16.44
C ILE A 111 -7.84 0.24 15.99
N GLY A 112 -8.10 0.59 14.72
CA GLY A 112 -9.45 0.69 14.19
C GLY A 112 -10.23 -0.62 14.28
N LYS A 113 -9.59 -1.77 14.00
CA LYS A 113 -10.21 -3.09 14.16
C LYS A 113 -10.53 -3.39 15.62
N LEU A 114 -9.54 -3.25 16.51
CA LEU A 114 -9.70 -3.58 17.93
C LEU A 114 -10.74 -2.68 18.61
N GLN A 115 -10.76 -1.38 18.31
CA GLN A 115 -11.77 -0.45 18.83
C GLN A 115 -13.16 -0.77 18.29
N GLY A 116 -13.29 -1.08 17.00
CA GLY A 116 -14.56 -1.49 16.39
C GLY A 116 -15.12 -2.80 16.93
N TRP A 117 -14.26 -3.66 17.51
CA TRP A 117 -14.68 -4.89 18.19
C TRP A 117 -14.95 -4.69 19.67
N LYS A 118 -14.25 -3.77 20.34
CA LYS A 118 -14.45 -3.48 21.77
C LYS A 118 -15.87 -2.97 22.06
N GLY A 119 -16.52 -2.33 21.09
CA GLY A 119 -17.93 -1.92 21.20
C GLY A 119 -18.94 -3.06 21.02
N LYS A 120 -18.49 -4.31 20.80
CA LYS A 120 -19.35 -5.48 20.64
C LYS A 120 -19.16 -6.40 21.87
N MET A 121 -20.26 -6.91 22.43
CA MET A 121 -20.20 -7.95 23.46
C MET A 121 -19.72 -9.25 22.81
N LEU A 122 -18.44 -9.55 22.97
CA LEU A 122 -17.78 -10.70 22.34
C LEU A 122 -17.37 -11.71 23.41
N SER A 123 -17.76 -12.97 23.20
CA SER A 123 -17.22 -14.08 23.99
C SER A 123 -15.71 -14.20 23.82
N ASN A 124 -15.04 -14.85 24.77
CA ASN A 124 -13.60 -15.10 24.70
C ASN A 124 -13.22 -15.88 23.42
N ALA A 125 -14.02 -16.88 23.04
CA ALA A 125 -13.84 -17.59 21.77
C ALA A 125 -13.97 -16.65 20.55
N GLY A 126 -14.95 -15.73 20.57
CA GLY A 126 -15.13 -14.72 19.53
C GLY A 126 -13.92 -13.78 19.42
N LYS A 127 -13.39 -13.32 20.56
CA LYS A 127 -12.16 -12.50 20.61
C LYS A 127 -10.98 -13.25 20.00
N GLU A 128 -10.84 -14.54 20.29
CA GLU A 128 -9.72 -15.37 19.81
C GLU A 128 -9.75 -15.50 18.29
N VAL A 129 -10.92 -15.86 17.77
CA VAL A 129 -11.13 -16.02 16.32
C VAL A 129 -10.83 -14.71 15.60
N LEU A 130 -11.32 -13.56 16.09
CA LEU A 130 -11.06 -12.25 15.47
C LEU A 130 -9.57 -11.88 15.50
N LEU A 131 -8.89 -12.14 16.62
CA LEU A 131 -7.45 -11.88 16.73
C LEU A 131 -6.65 -12.74 15.74
N LYS A 132 -6.90 -14.05 15.69
CA LYS A 132 -6.13 -14.97 14.85
C LYS A 132 -6.44 -14.82 13.36
N SER A 133 -7.70 -14.66 12.99
CA SER A 133 -8.12 -14.63 11.58
C SER A 133 -8.02 -13.25 10.94
N VAL A 134 -8.25 -12.17 11.71
CA VAL A 134 -8.32 -10.81 11.15
C VAL A 134 -7.17 -9.93 11.63
N ALA A 135 -6.92 -9.86 12.94
CA ALA A 135 -5.89 -8.96 13.47
C ALA A 135 -4.48 -9.39 13.03
N LEU A 136 -4.17 -10.69 13.16
CA LEU A 136 -2.87 -11.24 12.80
C LEU A 136 -2.62 -11.25 11.28
N ALA A 137 -3.68 -11.30 10.47
CA ALA A 137 -3.54 -11.25 9.01
C ALA A 137 -2.91 -9.93 8.52
N LEU A 138 -3.15 -8.81 9.22
CA LEU A 138 -2.58 -7.50 8.86
C LEU A 138 -1.04 -7.48 8.88
N PRO A 139 -0.36 -7.80 10.00
CA PRO A 139 1.09 -7.89 10.03
C PRO A 139 1.61 -9.04 9.17
N SER A 140 0.94 -10.21 9.13
CA SER A 140 1.41 -11.33 8.30
C SER A 140 1.47 -10.98 6.82
N TYR A 141 0.44 -10.30 6.29
CA TYR A 141 0.46 -9.83 4.91
C TYR A 141 1.61 -8.84 4.66
N THR A 142 1.81 -7.88 5.57
CA THR A 142 2.90 -6.90 5.44
C THR A 142 4.28 -7.57 5.54
N MET A 143 4.42 -8.56 6.42
CA MET A 143 5.66 -9.31 6.64
C MET A 143 6.05 -10.22 5.48
N SER A 144 5.09 -10.61 4.62
CA SER A 144 5.38 -11.39 3.41
C SER A 144 6.28 -10.64 2.41
N VAL A 145 6.28 -9.29 2.47
CA VAL A 145 7.07 -8.43 1.57
C VAL A 145 8.12 -7.61 2.34
N PHE A 146 7.89 -7.30 3.61
CA PHE A 146 8.78 -6.42 4.38
C PHE A 146 9.20 -7.00 5.73
N LYS A 147 10.48 -6.81 6.08
CA LYS A 147 10.93 -7.02 7.47
C LYS A 147 10.47 -5.86 8.36
N LEU A 148 9.50 -6.13 9.24
CA LEU A 148 9.04 -5.15 10.23
C LEU A 148 10.07 -4.94 11.34
N LEU A 149 10.00 -3.78 12.00
CA LEU A 149 10.83 -3.45 13.15
C LEU A 149 10.32 -4.18 14.39
N ASP A 150 11.23 -4.69 15.22
CA ASP A 150 10.89 -5.35 16.49
C ASP A 150 10.00 -4.48 17.39
N GLY A 151 10.26 -3.18 17.45
CA GLY A 151 9.44 -2.24 18.22
C GLY A 151 7.99 -2.19 17.73
N LEU A 152 7.76 -2.29 16.41
CA LEU A 152 6.42 -2.34 15.84
C LEU A 152 5.77 -3.70 16.13
N CYS A 153 6.49 -4.80 15.98
CA CYS A 153 6.00 -6.14 16.33
C CYS A 153 5.55 -6.21 17.80
N LYS A 154 6.40 -5.71 18.72
CA LYS A 154 6.09 -5.61 20.16
C LYS A 154 4.83 -4.76 20.38
N ALA A 155 4.72 -3.61 19.74
CA ALA A 155 3.53 -2.76 19.86
C ALA A 155 2.25 -3.44 19.37
N LEU A 156 2.30 -4.15 18.23
CA LEU A 156 1.18 -4.93 17.69
C LEU A 156 0.76 -6.05 18.63
N SER A 157 1.71 -6.85 19.12
CA SER A 157 1.44 -7.91 20.10
C SER A 157 0.85 -7.36 21.39
N SER A 158 1.38 -6.24 21.90
CA SER A 158 0.82 -5.58 23.09
C SER A 158 -0.61 -5.08 22.88
N MET A 159 -0.97 -4.56 21.70
CA MET A 159 -2.34 -4.14 21.40
C MET A 159 -3.29 -5.34 21.36
N MET A 160 -2.89 -6.45 20.71
CA MET A 160 -3.69 -7.68 20.67
C MET A 160 -3.87 -8.26 22.08
N ALA A 161 -2.81 -8.30 22.89
CA ALA A 161 -2.87 -8.77 24.28
C ALA A 161 -3.79 -7.89 25.14
N ARG A 162 -3.74 -6.56 24.99
CA ARG A 162 -4.65 -5.64 25.71
C ARG A 162 -6.10 -5.84 25.32
N PHE A 163 -6.38 -6.16 24.06
CA PHE A 163 -7.75 -6.47 23.63
C PHE A 163 -8.23 -7.81 24.20
N TRP A 164 -7.34 -8.82 24.22
CA TRP A 164 -7.63 -10.13 24.81
C TRP A 164 -7.95 -10.03 26.31
N TRP A 165 -7.11 -9.33 27.07
CA TRP A 165 -7.26 -9.17 28.51
C TRP A 165 -8.20 -8.02 28.94
N GLY A 166 -8.65 -7.19 27.99
CA GLY A 166 -9.51 -6.05 28.24
C GLY A 166 -10.94 -6.49 28.55
N ASN A 167 -11.40 -6.14 29.76
CA ASN A 167 -12.72 -6.52 30.27
C ASN A 167 -13.88 -5.86 29.51
N ASP A 168 -14.99 -6.60 29.40
CA ASP A 168 -16.33 -6.03 29.31
C ASP A 168 -16.69 -5.37 30.66
N PRO A 169 -17.46 -4.26 30.69
CA PRO A 169 -17.82 -3.53 31.92
C PRO A 169 -18.84 -4.28 32.82
N GLY A 170 -18.59 -5.57 33.10
CA GLY A 170 -19.43 -6.41 33.95
C GLY A 170 -18.71 -7.58 34.64
N GLU A 171 -17.50 -7.96 34.23
CA GLU A 171 -16.77 -9.06 34.88
C GLU A 171 -15.76 -8.53 35.91
N LYS A 172 -16.19 -8.50 37.18
CA LYS A 172 -15.27 -8.48 38.32
C LYS A 172 -14.51 -9.80 38.34
N LYS A 173 -13.17 -9.73 38.26
CA LYS A 173 -12.32 -10.87 38.57
C LYS A 173 -12.49 -11.19 40.05
N MET A 174 -13.11 -12.33 40.36
CA MET A 174 -12.97 -12.93 41.69
C MET A 174 -11.54 -13.49 41.74
N TYR A 175 -10.70 -12.85 42.54
CA TYR A 175 -9.50 -13.44 43.10
C TYR A 175 -9.86 -14.02 44.46
#